data_AF-A0A7C1NQ43-F1
#
_entry.id   AF-A0A7C1NQ43-F1
#
_cell.length_a   1.000
_cell.length_b   1.000
_cell.length_c   1.000
_cell.angle_alpha   90.00
_cell.angle_beta   90.00
_cell.angle_gamma   90.00
#
_symmetry.space_group_name_H-M   'P 1'
#
loop_
_entity.id
_entity.type
_entity.pdbx_description
1 polymer ?
#
loop_
_entity_poly.entity_id
_entity_poly.type
_entity_poly.pdbx_seq_one_letter_code
_entity_poly.pdbx_strand_id
1 'polypeptide(L)'
;MEFKNLINSPTDGSEDLDILEGGSAKAISINENNSRLVLNILWALGLTQKSKVLDEGPMKNENYDLGNFASTGGWTLGKKDAVELYSSQNLVELNDFQQDLVQKIAETVYRPCCDNHTAFPDCNHGMAALGLIELEVAAGVSEEQIYKDLLAFNSFWFSQTYLEMAAYFSQQGEDWGDVDPKVALSYDYSSSSGAQKISAEVQGLTGLDSGGGGCGI
;
A
#
# COMPACT_ATOMS: atom_id res chain seq x y z
N MET A 1 14.41 16.16 15.34
CA MET A 1 13.70 17.04 14.39
C MET A 1 12.22 16.76 14.55
N GLU A 2 11.37 17.76 14.77
CA GLU A 2 9.92 17.52 14.87
C GLU A 2 9.35 17.14 13.50
N PHE A 3 8.51 16.10 13.46
CA PHE A 3 7.88 15.58 12.24
C PHE A 3 7.19 16.66 11.39
N LYS A 4 6.51 17.61 12.05
CA LYS A 4 5.86 18.75 11.37
C LYS A 4 6.83 19.67 10.62
N ASN A 5 8.11 19.70 10.99
CA ASN A 5 9.10 20.53 10.28
C ASN A 5 9.54 19.91 8.94
N LEU A 6 9.24 18.63 8.72
CA LEU A 6 9.51 17.91 7.46
C LEU A 6 8.39 18.10 6.43
N ILE A 7 7.21 18.56 6.87
CA ILE A 7 5.99 18.70 6.06
C ILE A 7 5.54 20.15 6.21
N ASN A 8 6.06 21.04 5.35
CA ASN A 8 5.95 22.49 5.50
C ASN A 8 5.46 23.20 4.22
N SER A 9 5.06 22.44 3.20
CA SER A 9 4.57 22.95 1.91
C SER A 9 3.20 22.37 1.57
N PRO A 10 2.30 23.10 0.89
CA PRO A 10 1.07 22.50 0.38
C PRO A 10 1.32 21.26 -0.51
N THR A 11 2.47 21.21 -1.17
CA THR A 11 2.89 20.11 -2.05
C THR A 11 3.47 18.89 -1.33
N ASP A 12 3.57 18.92 0.01
CA ASP A 12 4.00 17.78 0.82
C ASP A 12 2.90 17.27 1.78
N GLY A 13 1.68 17.80 1.64
CA GLY A 13 0.53 17.42 2.45
C GLY A 13 0.39 18.19 3.75
N SER A 14 1.09 19.32 3.93
CA SER A 14 0.96 20.15 5.15
C SER A 14 -0.47 20.57 5.50
N GLU A 15 -1.35 20.70 4.51
CA GLU A 15 -2.78 21.02 4.70
C GLU A 15 -3.57 19.87 5.33
N ASP A 16 -3.05 18.63 5.28
CA ASP A 16 -3.66 17.43 5.81
C ASP A 16 -3.04 16.95 7.13
N LEU A 17 -2.11 17.71 7.72
CA LEU A 17 -1.52 17.38 9.02
C LEU A 17 -2.53 17.40 10.17
N ASP A 18 -3.68 18.04 9.97
CA ASP A 18 -4.78 18.11 10.93
C ASP A 18 -5.32 16.73 11.32
N ILE A 19 -5.18 15.73 10.45
CA ILE A 19 -5.55 14.33 10.73
C ILE A 19 -4.76 13.73 11.90
N LEU A 20 -3.59 14.29 12.23
CA LEU A 20 -2.73 13.85 13.33
C LEU A 20 -2.97 14.63 14.63
N GLU A 21 -3.82 15.67 14.62
CA GLU A 21 -4.08 16.53 15.78
C GLU A 21 -5.24 16.05 16.66
N GLY A 22 -5.88 14.93 16.27
CA GLY A 22 -6.83 14.16 17.07
C GLY A 22 -8.30 14.39 16.72
N GLY A 23 -9.13 13.34 16.91
CA GLY A 23 -10.60 13.44 16.95
C GLY A 23 -11.30 13.89 15.66
N SER A 24 -10.68 13.73 14.50
CA SER A 24 -11.27 14.15 13.23
C SER A 24 -12.18 13.07 12.64
N ALA A 25 -13.36 13.48 12.16
CA ALA A 25 -14.23 12.66 11.32
C ALA A 25 -13.98 12.86 9.82
N LYS A 26 -12.96 13.66 9.46
CA LYS A 26 -12.53 13.89 8.07
C LYS A 26 -12.03 12.56 7.51
N ALA A 27 -12.53 12.18 6.33
CA ALA A 27 -11.98 11.05 5.60
C ALA A 27 -10.52 11.33 5.22
N ILE A 28 -9.69 10.29 5.25
CA ILE A 28 -8.34 10.37 4.69
C ILE A 28 -8.50 10.42 3.16
N SER A 29 -8.06 11.50 2.54
CA SER A 29 -8.05 11.66 1.08
C SER A 29 -6.63 11.59 0.55
N ILE A 30 -6.42 10.94 -0.58
CA ILE A 30 -5.14 10.91 -1.29
C ILE A 30 -5.24 11.73 -2.58
N ASN A 31 -4.21 12.51 -2.87
CA ASN A 31 -4.01 13.25 -4.10
C ASN A 31 -2.50 13.37 -4.42
N GLU A 32 -2.18 14.03 -5.53
CA GLU A 32 -0.80 14.22 -5.99
C GLU A 32 0.10 15.01 -5.02
N ASN A 33 -0.50 15.84 -4.15
CA ASN A 33 0.23 16.71 -3.22
C ASN A 33 0.46 16.05 -1.85
N ASN A 34 -0.35 15.06 -1.47
CA ASN A 34 -0.29 14.44 -0.14
C ASN A 34 0.01 12.94 -0.16
N SER A 35 0.18 12.32 -1.33
CA SER A 35 0.40 10.87 -1.44
C SER A 35 1.51 10.39 -0.51
N ARG A 36 2.69 11.03 -0.53
CA ARG A 36 3.83 10.71 0.36
C ARG A 36 3.48 10.77 1.83
N LEU A 37 2.71 11.77 2.25
CA LEU A 37 2.24 11.86 3.64
C LEU A 37 1.36 10.67 3.99
N VAL A 38 0.37 10.37 3.15
CA VAL A 38 -0.59 9.28 3.35
C VAL A 38 0.13 7.93 3.41
N LEU A 39 1.05 7.65 2.49
CA LEU A 39 1.86 6.43 2.50
C LEU A 39 2.65 6.28 3.80
N ASN A 40 3.29 7.34 4.28
CA ASN A 40 4.09 7.28 5.49
C ASN A 40 3.24 7.05 6.74
N ILE A 41 2.06 7.67 6.81
CA ILE A 41 1.11 7.46 7.90
C ILE A 41 0.60 6.02 7.88
N LEU A 42 0.18 5.52 6.72
CA LEU A 42 -0.32 4.15 6.57
C LEU A 42 0.76 3.11 6.81
N TRP A 43 2.00 3.37 6.38
CA TRP A 43 3.14 2.50 6.68
C TRP A 43 3.41 2.42 8.18
N ALA A 44 3.47 3.57 8.86
CA ALA A 44 3.66 3.60 10.31
C ALA A 44 2.51 2.90 11.05
N LEU A 45 1.26 3.09 10.59
CA LEU A 45 0.09 2.43 11.13
C LEU A 45 0.16 0.92 10.93
N GLY A 46 0.31 0.44 9.68
CA GLY A 46 0.35 -0.99 9.36
C GLY A 46 1.51 -1.71 10.05
N LEU A 47 2.68 -1.07 10.15
CA LEU A 47 3.81 -1.61 10.89
C LEU A 47 3.51 -1.77 12.39
N THR A 48 2.82 -0.79 12.98
CA THR A 48 2.63 -0.72 14.43
C THR A 48 1.41 -1.50 14.92
N GLN A 49 0.39 -1.61 14.08
CA GLN A 49 -0.89 -2.23 14.37
C GLN A 49 -0.76 -3.73 14.67
N LYS A 50 -1.50 -4.19 15.68
CA LYS A 50 -1.59 -5.61 16.04
C LYS A 50 -2.33 -6.36 14.94
N SER A 51 -1.66 -7.32 14.34
CA SER A 51 -2.05 -7.88 13.06
C SER A 51 -1.68 -9.34 12.97
N LYS A 52 -2.68 -10.19 12.70
CA LYS A 52 -2.46 -11.62 12.42
C LYS A 52 -1.53 -11.80 11.22
N VAL A 53 -1.63 -10.92 10.22
CA VAL A 53 -0.77 -10.92 9.04
C VAL A 53 0.71 -10.75 9.42
N LEU A 54 1.01 -9.93 10.43
CA LEU A 54 2.40 -9.71 10.88
C LEU A 54 2.86 -10.75 11.90
N ASP A 55 1.99 -11.18 12.80
CA ASP A 55 2.34 -12.12 13.87
C ASP A 55 2.44 -13.58 13.39
N GLU A 56 1.68 -13.95 12.37
CA GLU A 56 1.56 -15.34 11.89
C GLU A 56 1.94 -15.49 10.41
N GLY A 57 2.09 -14.38 9.68
CA GLY A 57 2.36 -14.38 8.25
C GLY A 57 3.82 -14.62 7.86
N PRO A 58 4.11 -14.63 6.55
CA PRO A 58 5.40 -15.06 5.99
C PRO A 58 6.59 -14.20 6.43
N MET A 59 6.40 -12.92 6.78
CA MET A 59 7.47 -12.08 7.32
C MET A 59 8.01 -12.55 8.66
N LYS A 60 7.20 -13.28 9.45
CA LYS A 60 7.59 -13.77 10.78
C LYS A 60 8.38 -15.09 10.73
N ASN A 61 8.55 -15.66 9.54
CA ASN A 61 9.32 -16.89 9.33
C ASN A 61 10.73 -16.76 9.94
N GLU A 62 11.14 -17.76 10.72
CA GLU A 62 12.43 -17.77 11.45
C GLU A 62 13.66 -17.67 10.54
N ASN A 63 13.51 -17.96 9.24
CA ASN A 63 14.58 -17.82 8.25
C ASN A 63 14.82 -16.36 7.81
N TYR A 64 13.95 -15.43 8.20
CA TYR A 64 14.10 -14.02 7.89
C TYR A 64 14.50 -13.21 9.13
N ASP A 65 15.31 -12.20 8.89
CA ASP A 65 15.59 -11.16 9.88
C ASP A 65 14.70 -9.96 9.58
N LEU A 66 13.80 -9.64 10.52
CA LEU A 66 12.90 -8.50 10.41
C LEU A 66 13.65 -7.18 10.19
N GLY A 67 14.90 -7.05 10.62
CA GLY A 67 15.70 -5.84 10.40
C GLY A 67 16.19 -5.64 8.95
N ASN A 68 16.01 -6.63 8.07
CA ASN A 68 16.55 -6.59 6.70
C ASN A 68 15.52 -6.27 5.62
N PHE A 69 14.23 -6.12 5.97
CA PHE A 69 13.20 -5.73 5.01
C PHE A 69 13.15 -4.21 4.83
N ALA A 70 12.74 -3.75 3.65
CA ALA A 70 12.64 -2.33 3.36
C ALA A 70 11.59 -1.62 4.24
N SER A 71 10.58 -2.36 4.72
CA SER A 71 9.53 -1.92 5.64
C SER A 71 9.97 -1.66 7.08
N THR A 72 11.15 -2.15 7.48
CA THR A 72 11.56 -2.27 8.90
C THR A 72 13.04 -1.98 9.14
N GLY A 73 13.89 -2.13 8.13
CA GLY A 73 15.34 -1.93 8.23
C GLY A 73 15.76 -0.50 7.96
N GLY A 74 16.67 0.03 8.80
CA GLY A 74 17.31 1.34 8.57
C GLY A 74 16.44 2.56 8.89
N TRP A 75 15.22 2.36 9.41
CA TRP A 75 14.29 3.43 9.73
C TRP A 75 14.08 3.59 11.23
N THR A 76 14.06 4.85 11.69
CA THR A 76 13.59 5.23 13.03
C THR A 76 12.26 5.94 12.89
N LEU A 77 11.22 5.42 13.54
CA LEU A 77 9.88 6.01 13.57
C LEU A 77 9.66 6.67 14.93
N GLY A 78 9.74 8.01 14.94
CA GLY A 78 9.71 8.78 16.17
C GLY A 78 10.96 8.58 17.02
N LYS A 79 10.86 7.76 18.07
CA LYS A 79 11.95 7.49 19.03
C LYS A 79 12.35 6.02 19.12
N LYS A 80 11.72 5.14 18.34
CA LYS A 80 11.95 3.69 18.36
C LYS A 80 12.42 3.21 17.00
N ASP A 81 13.17 2.13 17.00
CA ASP A 81 13.50 1.43 15.75
C ASP A 81 12.22 0.78 15.18
N ALA A 82 12.11 0.72 13.85
CA ALA A 82 10.91 0.18 13.21
C ALA A 82 10.62 -1.28 13.60
N VAL A 83 11.65 -2.09 13.86
CA VAL A 83 11.48 -3.47 14.36
C VAL A 83 10.81 -3.51 15.75
N GLU A 84 11.06 -2.53 16.62
CA GLU A 84 10.40 -2.45 17.94
C GLU A 84 8.90 -2.09 17.82
N LEU A 85 8.50 -1.49 16.71
CA LEU A 85 7.11 -1.13 16.45
C LEU A 85 6.32 -2.28 15.84
N TYR A 86 7.00 -3.22 15.17
CA TYR A 86 6.40 -4.34 14.44
C TYR A 86 5.31 -5.07 15.25
N SER A 87 4.06 -4.92 14.84
CA SER A 87 2.86 -5.48 15.46
C SER A 87 2.78 -5.32 16.99
N SER A 88 3.20 -4.15 17.47
CA SER A 88 3.42 -3.90 18.90
C SER A 88 2.25 -3.25 19.63
N GLN A 89 1.29 -2.62 18.92
CA GLN A 89 0.17 -1.90 19.53
C GLN A 89 -1.15 -2.23 18.86
N ASN A 90 -2.23 -2.32 19.63
CA ASN A 90 -3.58 -2.37 19.09
C ASN A 90 -4.10 -0.94 18.91
N LEU A 91 -3.78 -0.31 17.78
CA LEU A 91 -4.19 1.06 17.44
C LEU A 91 -5.67 1.12 17.01
N VAL A 92 -6.11 0.08 16.30
CA VAL A 92 -7.47 -0.08 15.79
C VAL A 92 -7.99 -1.46 16.21
N GLU A 93 -9.16 -1.50 16.84
CA GLU A 93 -9.76 -2.76 17.29
C GLU A 93 -10.28 -3.57 16.10
N LEU A 94 -9.72 -4.76 15.90
CA LEU A 94 -10.17 -5.77 14.94
C LEU A 94 -10.50 -7.06 15.70
N ASN A 95 -11.71 -7.59 15.52
CA ASN A 95 -12.04 -8.92 16.01
C ASN A 95 -11.46 -10.03 15.09
N ASP A 96 -11.55 -11.29 15.51
CA ASP A 96 -10.97 -12.42 14.77
C ASP A 96 -11.49 -12.53 13.33
N PHE A 97 -12.79 -12.29 13.09
CA PHE A 97 -13.35 -12.29 11.74
C PHE A 97 -12.77 -11.18 10.88
N GLN A 98 -12.57 -9.99 11.46
CA GLN A 98 -11.94 -8.87 10.76
C GLN A 98 -10.45 -9.14 10.48
N GLN A 99 -9.71 -9.74 11.41
CA GLN A 99 -8.32 -10.16 11.19
C GLN A 99 -8.21 -11.18 10.04
N ASP A 100 -9.13 -12.15 9.98
CA ASP A 100 -9.19 -13.12 8.89
C ASP A 100 -9.55 -12.46 7.55
N LEU A 101 -10.44 -11.46 7.55
CA LEU A 101 -10.77 -10.68 6.36
C LEU A 101 -9.58 -9.85 5.86
N VAL A 102 -8.84 -9.19 6.77
CA VAL A 102 -7.60 -8.46 6.45
C VAL A 102 -6.62 -9.40 5.78
N GLN A 103 -6.36 -10.57 6.38
CA GLN A 103 -5.46 -11.57 5.82
C GLN A 103 -5.90 -12.04 4.44
N LYS A 104 -7.18 -12.42 4.28
CA LYS A 104 -7.75 -12.86 3.00
C LYS A 104 -7.54 -11.83 1.88
N ILE A 105 -7.79 -10.55 2.15
CA ILE A 105 -7.60 -9.49 1.15
C ILE A 105 -6.10 -9.35 0.86
N ALA A 106 -5.28 -9.23 1.90
CA ALA A 106 -3.84 -9.02 1.79
C ALA A 106 -3.09 -10.13 1.04
N GLU A 107 -3.56 -11.38 1.09
CA GLU A 107 -3.00 -12.52 0.34
C GLU A 107 -3.26 -12.46 -1.17
N THR A 108 -4.21 -11.63 -1.62
CA THR A 108 -4.61 -11.54 -3.04
C THR A 108 -4.14 -10.27 -3.74
N VAL A 109 -3.56 -9.33 -3.00
CA VAL A 109 -3.18 -8.00 -3.48
C VAL A 109 -1.67 -7.95 -3.69
N TYR A 110 -1.26 -7.54 -4.88
CA TYR A 110 0.13 -7.40 -5.28
C TYR A 110 0.44 -5.94 -5.67
N ARG A 111 1.73 -5.65 -5.79
CA ARG A 111 2.28 -4.34 -6.13
C ARG A 111 3.50 -4.52 -7.04
N PRO A 112 3.68 -3.71 -8.08
CA PRO A 112 4.54 -4.05 -9.22
C PRO A 112 6.05 -3.92 -8.95
N CYS A 113 6.44 -3.78 -7.68
CA CYS A 113 7.83 -3.73 -7.27
C CYS A 113 8.41 -5.10 -6.86
N CYS A 114 7.59 -6.09 -6.53
CA CYS A 114 8.01 -7.46 -6.21
C CYS A 114 6.90 -8.48 -6.48
N ASP A 115 7.20 -9.76 -6.30
CA ASP A 115 6.24 -10.86 -6.47
C ASP A 115 5.57 -11.28 -5.16
N ASN A 116 5.76 -10.49 -4.10
CA ASN A 116 5.18 -10.74 -2.78
C ASN A 116 3.81 -10.05 -2.67
N HIS A 117 2.83 -10.78 -2.15
CA HIS A 117 1.50 -10.23 -1.83
C HIS A 117 1.57 -9.28 -0.63
N THR A 118 0.51 -8.50 -0.38
CA THR A 118 0.42 -7.57 0.75
C THR A 118 0.48 -8.26 2.12
N ALA A 119 0.06 -9.53 2.22
CA ALA A 119 0.30 -10.32 3.43
C ALA A 119 1.79 -10.72 3.66
N PHE A 120 2.69 -10.38 2.73
CA PHE A 120 4.13 -10.27 2.95
C PHE A 120 4.54 -8.80 2.72
N PRO A 121 4.31 -7.92 3.71
CA PRO A 121 4.54 -6.48 3.57
C PRO A 121 6.02 -6.09 3.75
N ASP A 122 6.92 -6.68 2.95
CA ASP A 122 8.39 -6.51 3.01
C ASP A 122 8.92 -5.11 2.62
N CYS A 123 8.05 -4.25 2.09
CA CYS A 123 8.39 -2.89 1.72
C CYS A 123 7.35 -1.90 2.24
N ASN A 124 7.74 -0.62 2.32
CA ASN A 124 6.89 0.45 2.86
C ASN A 124 5.52 0.52 2.15
N HIS A 125 5.48 0.27 0.84
CA HIS A 125 4.24 0.21 0.06
C HIS A 125 3.33 -0.96 0.47
N GLY A 126 3.91 -2.15 0.67
CA GLY A 126 3.14 -3.32 1.14
C GLY A 126 2.61 -3.14 2.55
N MET A 127 3.45 -2.59 3.42
CA MET A 127 3.06 -2.31 4.81
C MET A 127 2.02 -1.19 4.90
N ALA A 128 2.10 -0.17 4.05
CA ALA A 128 1.06 0.86 3.95
C ALA A 128 -0.26 0.31 3.39
N ALA A 129 -0.20 -0.54 2.36
CA ALA A 129 -1.39 -1.22 1.84
C ALA A 129 -2.05 -2.11 2.91
N LEU A 130 -1.26 -2.80 3.74
CA LEU A 130 -1.79 -3.54 4.89
C LEU A 130 -2.48 -2.60 5.88
N GLY A 131 -1.86 -1.47 6.24
CA GLY A 131 -2.47 -0.48 7.13
C GLY A 131 -3.78 0.11 6.58
N LEU A 132 -3.88 0.29 5.26
CA LEU A 132 -5.13 0.70 4.61
C LEU A 132 -6.23 -0.36 4.77
N ILE A 133 -5.92 -1.63 4.49
CA ILE A 133 -6.86 -2.75 4.66
C ILE A 133 -7.35 -2.83 6.10
N GLU A 134 -6.44 -2.72 7.08
CA GLU A 134 -6.78 -2.77 8.51
C GLU A 134 -7.74 -1.64 8.91
N LEU A 135 -7.48 -0.41 8.45
CA LEU A 135 -8.36 0.74 8.69
C LEU A 135 -9.74 0.55 8.07
N GLU A 136 -9.81 0.15 6.81
CA GLU A 136 -11.08 0.02 6.09
C GLU A 136 -11.93 -1.14 6.60
N VAL A 137 -11.30 -2.28 6.94
CA VAL A 137 -11.99 -3.41 7.58
C VAL A 137 -12.51 -3.02 8.96
N ALA A 138 -11.75 -2.26 9.75
CA ALA A 138 -12.22 -1.75 11.04
C ALA A 138 -13.40 -0.78 10.88
N ALA A 139 -13.36 0.05 9.84
CA ALA A 139 -14.44 0.98 9.49
C ALA A 139 -15.69 0.29 8.89
N GLY A 140 -15.65 -1.02 8.66
CA GLY A 140 -16.76 -1.78 8.08
C GLY A 140 -16.98 -1.53 6.60
N VAL A 141 -15.95 -1.06 5.88
CA VAL A 141 -15.98 -0.91 4.43
C VAL A 141 -16.13 -2.28 3.78
N SER A 142 -16.94 -2.37 2.73
CA SER A 142 -17.16 -3.63 2.00
C SER A 142 -15.88 -4.09 1.30
N GLU A 143 -15.65 -5.40 1.22
CA GLU A 143 -14.50 -6.00 0.51
C GLU A 143 -14.34 -5.48 -0.93
N GLU A 144 -15.45 -5.30 -1.67
CA GLU A 144 -15.42 -4.73 -3.03
C GLU A 144 -14.82 -3.31 -3.06
N GLN A 145 -15.24 -2.46 -2.12
CA GLN A 145 -14.76 -1.09 -2.00
C GLN A 145 -13.30 -1.06 -1.56
N ILE A 146 -12.88 -1.96 -0.65
CA ILE A 146 -11.47 -2.08 -0.24
C ILE A 146 -10.56 -2.38 -1.45
N TYR A 147 -10.96 -3.28 -2.35
CA TYR A 147 -10.18 -3.53 -3.56
C TYR A 147 -10.13 -2.31 -4.50
N LYS A 148 -11.21 -1.53 -4.60
CA LYS A 148 -11.22 -0.27 -5.37
C LYS A 148 -10.27 0.76 -4.78
N ASP A 149 -10.28 0.90 -3.46
CA ASP A 149 -9.45 1.85 -2.74
C ASP A 149 -7.96 1.44 -2.80
N LEU A 150 -7.66 0.15 -2.70
CA LEU A 150 -6.31 -0.39 -2.92
C LEU A 150 -5.82 -0.18 -4.36
N LEU A 151 -6.69 -0.37 -5.35
CA LEU A 151 -6.35 -0.12 -6.75
C LEU A 151 -6.00 1.36 -6.97
N ALA A 152 -6.82 2.27 -6.43
CA ALA A 152 -6.54 3.69 -6.47
C ALA A 152 -5.25 4.04 -5.73
N PHE A 153 -5.06 3.53 -4.52
CA PHE A 153 -3.86 3.75 -3.70
C PHE A 153 -2.58 3.33 -4.43
N ASN A 154 -2.55 2.10 -4.97
CA ASN A 154 -1.40 1.62 -5.74
C ASN A 154 -1.18 2.43 -7.03
N SER A 155 -2.24 2.91 -7.67
CA SER A 155 -2.15 3.72 -8.89
C SER A 155 -1.45 5.08 -8.67
N PHE A 156 -1.54 5.66 -7.46
CA PHE A 156 -0.77 6.86 -7.12
C PHE A 156 0.74 6.59 -7.04
N TRP A 157 1.14 5.38 -6.64
CA TRP A 157 2.55 5.00 -6.45
C TRP A 157 3.21 4.41 -7.68
N PHE A 158 2.43 3.72 -8.49
CA PHE A 158 2.89 3.00 -9.67
C PHE A 158 2.14 3.45 -10.92
N SER A 159 1.93 4.77 -11.04
CA SER A 159 1.11 5.39 -12.09
C SER A 159 1.43 4.87 -13.49
N GLN A 160 2.71 4.79 -13.84
CA GLN A 160 3.14 4.24 -15.12
C GLN A 160 2.66 2.80 -15.34
N THR A 161 2.82 1.91 -14.36
CA THR A 161 2.38 0.52 -14.48
C THR A 161 0.87 0.41 -14.67
N TYR A 162 0.10 1.22 -13.94
CA TYR A 162 -1.36 1.20 -14.07
C TYR A 162 -1.84 1.85 -15.37
N LEU A 163 -1.10 2.81 -15.94
CA LEU A 163 -1.34 3.31 -17.30
C LEU A 163 -1.06 2.23 -18.36
N GLU A 164 0.04 1.49 -18.22
CA GLU A 164 0.37 0.35 -19.09
C GLU A 164 -0.70 -0.74 -19.00
N MET A 165 -1.15 -1.06 -17.79
CA MET A 165 -2.22 -2.03 -17.54
C MET A 165 -3.55 -1.58 -18.18
N ALA A 166 -3.92 -0.30 -18.04
CA ALA A 166 -5.11 0.24 -18.70
C ALA A 166 -5.03 0.13 -20.23
N ALA A 167 -3.86 0.40 -20.82
CA ALA A 167 -3.64 0.22 -22.25
C ALA A 167 -3.74 -1.26 -22.67
N TYR A 168 -3.22 -2.18 -21.85
CA TYR A 168 -3.30 -3.62 -22.08
C TYR A 168 -4.74 -4.13 -22.10
N PHE A 169 -5.56 -3.76 -21.11
CA PHE A 169 -6.99 -4.12 -21.10
C PHE A 169 -7.76 -3.49 -22.26
N SER A 170 -7.44 -2.25 -22.62
CA SER A 170 -8.07 -1.58 -23.76
C SER A 170 -7.81 -2.30 -25.09
N GLN A 171 -6.60 -2.85 -25.30
CA GLN A 171 -6.29 -3.70 -26.46
C GLN A 171 -7.13 -4.99 -26.49
N GLN A 172 -7.63 -5.44 -25.34
CA GLN A 172 -8.52 -6.61 -25.20
C GLN A 172 -10.01 -6.26 -25.27
N GLY A 173 -10.34 -4.97 -25.44
CA GLY A 173 -11.72 -4.49 -25.52
C GLY A 173 -12.39 -4.30 -24.17
N GLU A 174 -11.63 -4.16 -23.09
CA GLU A 174 -12.12 -3.87 -21.75
C GLU A 174 -11.67 -2.46 -21.32
N ASP A 175 -12.63 -1.61 -20.95
CA ASP A 175 -12.35 -0.25 -20.49
C ASP A 175 -11.84 -0.29 -19.04
N TRP A 176 -10.90 0.60 -18.68
CA TRP A 176 -10.28 0.60 -17.34
C TRP A 176 -11.28 0.69 -16.18
N GLY A 177 -12.39 1.41 -16.39
CA GLY A 177 -13.44 1.55 -15.37
C GLY A 177 -14.26 0.26 -15.13
N ASP A 178 -14.19 -0.70 -16.05
CA ASP A 178 -14.92 -1.97 -15.98
C ASP A 178 -14.05 -3.14 -15.49
N VAL A 179 -12.72 -2.95 -15.46
CA VAL A 179 -11.77 -3.96 -14.97
C VAL A 179 -12.03 -4.24 -13.49
N ASP A 180 -12.22 -5.51 -13.14
CA ASP A 180 -12.34 -5.94 -11.75
C ASP A 180 -11.07 -5.56 -10.96
N PRO A 181 -11.17 -4.74 -9.89
CA PRO A 181 -10.01 -4.34 -9.11
C PRO A 181 -9.23 -5.51 -8.52
N LYS A 182 -9.88 -6.63 -8.20
CA LYS A 182 -9.21 -7.84 -7.72
C LYS A 182 -8.37 -8.50 -8.80
N VAL A 183 -8.80 -8.42 -10.07
CA VAL A 183 -8.01 -8.89 -11.22
C VAL A 183 -6.81 -7.97 -11.43
N ALA A 184 -7.04 -6.65 -11.49
CA ALA A 184 -5.96 -5.67 -11.65
C ALA A 184 -4.88 -5.79 -10.56
N LEU A 185 -5.28 -6.00 -9.31
CA LEU A 185 -4.38 -6.15 -8.15
C LEU A 185 -3.75 -7.54 -8.02
N SER A 186 -4.15 -8.52 -8.83
CA SER A 186 -3.70 -9.90 -8.69
C SER A 186 -2.24 -10.11 -9.11
N TYR A 187 -1.71 -11.30 -8.85
CA TYR A 187 -0.35 -11.69 -9.23
C TYR A 187 -0.10 -11.49 -10.73
N ASP A 188 -1.03 -11.88 -11.59
CA ASP A 188 -0.80 -11.88 -13.04
C ASP A 188 -0.67 -10.47 -13.64
N TYR A 189 -1.14 -9.45 -12.91
CA TYR A 189 -1.18 -8.07 -13.38
C TYR A 189 -0.30 -7.13 -12.54
N SER A 190 -0.44 -7.17 -11.21
CA SER A 190 0.24 -6.24 -10.29
C SER A 190 1.46 -6.80 -9.59
N SER A 191 1.87 -8.06 -9.78
CA SER A 191 3.21 -8.48 -9.33
C SER A 191 4.30 -7.85 -10.21
N SER A 192 5.57 -7.89 -9.77
CA SER A 192 6.68 -7.46 -10.64
C SER A 192 6.72 -8.28 -11.93
N SER A 193 6.51 -9.59 -11.82
CA SER A 193 6.41 -10.51 -12.96
C SER A 193 5.23 -10.18 -13.88
N GLY A 194 4.06 -9.84 -13.33
CA GLY A 194 2.86 -9.46 -14.08
C GLY A 194 3.02 -8.14 -14.81
N ALA A 195 3.49 -7.12 -14.09
CA ALA A 195 3.75 -5.79 -14.63
C ALA A 195 4.77 -5.81 -15.76
N GLN A 196 5.85 -6.59 -15.64
CA GLN A 196 6.85 -6.74 -16.71
C GLN A 196 6.26 -7.37 -17.98
N LYS A 197 5.37 -8.37 -17.85
CA LYS A 197 4.68 -8.97 -19.00
C LYS A 197 3.78 -7.96 -19.68
N ILE A 198 2.96 -7.24 -18.92
CA ILE A 198 2.08 -6.18 -19.43
C ILE A 198 2.89 -5.12 -20.18
N SER A 199 3.96 -4.63 -19.55
CA SER A 199 4.85 -3.61 -20.13
C SER A 199 5.42 -4.04 -21.49
N ALA A 200 5.79 -5.32 -21.64
CA ALA A 200 6.27 -5.87 -22.90
C ALA A 200 5.17 -5.95 -23.99
N GLU A 201 3.93 -6.23 -23.62
CA GLU A 201 2.78 -6.31 -24.56
C GLU A 201 2.35 -4.92 -25.06
N VAL A 202 2.49 -3.89 -24.23
CA VAL A 202 2.13 -2.50 -24.60
C VAL A 202 3.32 -1.68 -25.09
N GLN A 203 4.49 -2.31 -25.24
CA GLN A 203 5.71 -1.65 -25.70
C GLN A 203 5.49 -1.03 -27.09
N GLY A 204 5.83 0.26 -27.22
CA GLY A 204 5.72 0.99 -28.49
C GLY A 204 4.38 1.69 -28.72
N LEU A 205 3.44 1.62 -27.77
CA LEU A 205 2.30 2.54 -27.77
C LEU A 205 2.76 3.97 -27.51
N THR A 206 2.34 4.89 -28.38
CA THR A 206 2.69 6.30 -28.27
C THR A 206 2.06 6.89 -27.00
N GLY A 207 2.88 7.51 -26.15
CA GLY A 207 2.41 8.20 -24.94
C GLY A 207 2.59 7.42 -23.63
N LEU A 208 3.20 6.23 -23.66
CA LEU A 208 3.52 5.43 -22.47
C LEU A 208 5.01 5.52 -22.05
N ASP A 209 5.84 6.36 -22.66
CA ASP A 209 7.29 6.41 -22.38
C ASP A 209 7.69 7.25 -21.14
N SER A 210 6.91 7.23 -20.04
CA SER A 210 7.26 7.93 -18.79
C SER A 210 7.85 7.00 -17.72
N GLY A 211 8.86 7.50 -16.98
CA GLY A 211 9.68 6.70 -16.06
C GLY A 211 8.93 6.07 -14.88
N GLY A 212 9.37 4.87 -14.47
CA GLY A 212 8.75 4.05 -13.42
C GLY A 212 8.94 4.57 -11.99
N GLY A 213 7.94 4.30 -11.14
CA GLY A 213 7.98 4.55 -9.69
C GLY A 213 8.93 3.60 -8.96
N GLY A 214 9.53 4.05 -7.87
CA GLY A 214 10.49 3.29 -7.06
C GLY A 214 10.06 3.14 -5.61
N CYS A 215 10.65 2.17 -4.90
CA CYS A 215 10.32 1.86 -3.49
C CYS A 215 10.84 2.88 -2.45
N GLY A 216 11.42 4.00 -2.89
CA GLY A 216 12.01 4.98 -1.99
C GLY A 216 10.95 5.89 -1.35
N ILE A 217 11.07 6.08 -0.04
CA ILE A 217 10.33 7.14 0.68
C ILE A 217 11.06 8.47 0.53
#